data_AF-A0A1N6MRC7-F1
#
_entry.id   AF-A0A1N6MRC7-F1
#
_cell.length_a   1.000
_cell.length_b   1.000
_cell.length_c   1.000
_cell.angle_alpha   90.00
_cell.angle_beta   90.00
_cell.angle_gamma   90.00
#
_symmetry.space_group_name_H-M   'P 1'
#
loop_
_entity.id
_entity.type
_entity.pdbx_description
1 polymer ?
#
loop_
_entity_poly.entity_id
_entity_poly.type
_entity_poly.pdbx_seq_one_letter_code
_entity_poly.pdbx_strand_id
1 'polypeptide(L)'
;MKIKLIALIISALTPAANANQYQIEIVNTPILDVSDNYNHKSYSDNQLIEECNKWNLSKEDIDKIFKISNRHEYNPYREFSQTPCDIRGKAKINNEIWDFYINGGGITTFTNNDEIIYLGCEAEECEPFFIIPYDGMNP
;
A
#
# COMPACT_ATOMS: atom_id res chain seq x y z
N MET A 1 51.61 2.43 34.73
CA MET A 1 50.14 2.48 34.68
C MET A 1 49.74 3.16 33.36
N LYS A 2 49.19 2.43 32.38
CA LYS A 2 48.66 2.99 31.13
C LYS A 2 47.16 2.69 31.09
N ILE A 3 46.34 3.73 31.18
CA ILE A 3 44.88 3.63 31.11
C ILE A 3 44.52 3.37 29.64
N LYS A 4 43.86 2.24 29.35
CA LYS A 4 43.24 2.00 28.05
C LYS A 4 41.86 2.64 28.05
N LEU A 5 41.66 3.66 27.21
CA LEU A 5 40.33 4.16 26.89
C LEU A 5 39.55 3.04 26.19
N ILE A 6 38.46 2.59 26.81
CA ILE A 6 37.46 1.75 26.16
C ILE A 6 36.45 2.72 25.55
N ALA A 7 36.47 2.85 24.22
CA ALA A 7 35.43 3.56 23.49
C ALA A 7 34.14 2.72 23.55
N LEU A 8 33.14 3.20 24.28
CA LEU A 8 31.78 2.66 24.20
C LEU A 8 31.18 3.11 22.87
N ILE A 9 31.10 2.21 21.90
CA ILE A 9 30.31 2.42 20.69
C ILE A 9 28.85 2.25 21.10
N ILE A 10 28.15 3.34 21.33
CA ILE A 10 26.71 3.35 21.51
C ILE A 10 26.11 3.13 20.11
N SER A 11 25.78 1.88 19.78
CA SER A 11 24.95 1.59 18.63
C SER A 11 23.58 2.20 18.88
N ALA A 12 23.27 3.31 18.22
CA ALA A 12 21.92 3.83 18.16
C ALA A 12 21.04 2.75 17.51
N LEU A 13 20.22 2.07 18.30
CA LEU A 13 19.09 1.31 17.81
C LEU A 13 18.11 2.34 17.26
N THR A 14 18.26 2.72 16.00
CA THR A 14 17.16 3.32 15.25
C THR A 14 16.01 2.32 15.32
N PRO A 15 14.82 2.68 15.80
CA PRO A 15 13.66 1.84 15.55
C PRO A 15 13.56 1.76 14.02
N ALA A 16 13.78 0.56 13.48
CA ALA A 16 13.48 0.32 12.09
C ALA A 16 11.98 0.59 11.96
N ALA A 17 11.61 1.76 11.43
CA ALA A 17 10.33 1.89 10.76
C ALA A 17 10.23 0.67 9.86
N ASN A 18 9.14 -0.09 9.97
CA ASN A 18 8.93 -1.39 9.37
C ASN A 18 9.00 -1.28 7.83
N ALA A 19 10.21 -1.16 7.30
CA ALA A 19 10.47 -1.23 5.88
C ALA A 19 9.98 -2.59 5.41
N ASN A 20 9.18 -2.59 4.35
CA ASN A 20 8.59 -3.79 3.80
C ASN A 20 9.71 -4.79 3.44
N GLN A 21 9.85 -5.85 4.25
CA GLN A 21 10.98 -6.78 4.17
C GLN A 21 10.91 -7.73 2.96
N TYR A 22 9.79 -7.71 2.26
CA TYR A 22 9.53 -8.61 1.15
C TYR A 22 10.06 -8.05 -0.17
N GLN A 23 10.79 -8.89 -0.91
CA GLN A 23 11.01 -8.64 -2.33
C GLN A 23 9.72 -9.00 -3.07
N ILE A 24 9.00 -7.98 -3.56
CA ILE A 24 7.73 -8.14 -4.27
C ILE A 24 7.98 -7.91 -5.75
N GLU A 25 7.62 -8.88 -6.60
CA GLU A 25 7.78 -8.78 -8.05
C GLU A 25 6.43 -8.95 -8.75
N ILE A 26 5.95 -7.92 -9.46
CA ILE A 26 4.70 -7.98 -10.22
C ILE A 26 4.88 -8.93 -11.43
N VAL A 27 3.99 -9.94 -11.54
CA VAL A 27 4.13 -11.04 -12.54
C VAL A 27 3.25 -10.89 -13.77
N ASN A 28 2.23 -10.02 -13.74
CA ASN A 28 1.32 -9.79 -14.85
C ASN A 28 1.07 -8.29 -15.07
N THR A 29 0.35 -7.95 -16.15
CA THR A 29 -0.18 -6.60 -16.34
C THR A 29 -1.31 -6.36 -15.33
N PRO A 30 -1.19 -5.35 -14.45
CA PRO A 30 -2.26 -4.97 -13.54
C PRO A 30 -3.48 -4.44 -14.30
N ILE A 31 -4.67 -4.69 -13.76
CA ILE A 31 -5.94 -4.33 -14.38
C ILE A 31 -6.72 -3.46 -13.40
N LEU A 32 -7.27 -2.34 -13.88
CA LEU A 32 -8.24 -1.55 -13.15
C LEU A 32 -9.57 -2.31 -13.09
N ASP A 33 -10.12 -2.43 -11.89
CA ASP A 33 -11.44 -2.98 -11.65
C ASP A 33 -12.26 -1.97 -10.85
N VAL A 34 -13.38 -1.55 -11.43
CA VAL A 34 -14.33 -0.61 -10.83
C VAL A 34 -15.57 -1.38 -10.40
N SER A 35 -15.97 -1.22 -9.14
CA SER A 35 -17.10 -1.92 -8.55
C SER A 35 -18.42 -1.51 -9.19
N ASP A 36 -19.05 -2.45 -9.91
CA ASP A 36 -20.36 -2.28 -10.53
C ASP A 36 -21.49 -2.02 -9.51
N ASN A 37 -21.28 -2.37 -8.24
CA ASN A 37 -22.27 -2.23 -7.17
C ASN A 37 -22.14 -0.92 -6.38
N TYR A 38 -21.24 -0.01 -6.80
CA TYR A 38 -21.14 1.29 -6.15
C TYR A 38 -22.37 2.14 -6.41
N ASN A 39 -22.90 2.75 -5.35
CA ASN A 39 -24.23 3.35 -5.39
C ASN A 39 -24.17 4.73 -6.06
N HIS A 40 -24.58 4.83 -7.33
CA HIS A 40 -24.63 6.07 -8.12
C HIS A 40 -25.74 7.06 -7.67
N LYS A 41 -26.02 7.15 -6.38
CA LYS A 41 -27.15 7.94 -5.86
C LYS A 41 -26.83 9.42 -5.73
N SER A 42 -25.56 9.79 -5.64
CA SER A 42 -25.14 11.19 -5.49
C SER A 42 -24.24 11.66 -6.64
N TYR A 43 -24.18 12.98 -6.82
CA TYR A 43 -23.26 13.62 -7.76
C TYR A 43 -21.79 13.33 -7.41
N SER A 44 -21.45 13.34 -6.11
CA SER A 44 -20.12 12.99 -5.62
C SER A 44 -19.75 11.53 -5.95
N ASP A 45 -20.70 10.61 -5.88
CA ASP A 45 -20.44 9.20 -6.25
C ASP A 45 -20.09 9.06 -7.72
N ASN A 46 -20.77 9.80 -8.60
CA ASN A 46 -20.47 9.81 -10.03
C ASN A 46 -19.09 10.41 -10.31
N GLN A 47 -18.71 11.49 -9.62
CA GLN A 47 -17.37 12.08 -9.74
C GLN A 47 -16.28 11.09 -9.30
N LEU A 48 -16.48 10.37 -8.19
CA LEU A 48 -15.51 9.38 -7.72
C LEU A 48 -15.32 8.23 -8.72
N ILE A 49 -16.40 7.78 -9.38
CA ILE A 49 -16.33 6.79 -10.44
C ILE A 49 -15.59 7.34 -11.67
N GLU A 50 -15.80 8.60 -12.05
CA GLU A 50 -15.03 9.24 -13.13
C GLU A 50 -13.54 9.29 -12.81
N GLU A 51 -13.16 9.61 -11.58
CA GLU A 51 -11.75 9.58 -11.14
C GLU A 51 -11.20 8.15 -11.14
N CYS A 52 -11.96 7.16 -10.68
CA CYS A 52 -11.59 5.75 -10.79
C CYS A 52 -11.29 5.33 -12.24
N ASN A 53 -12.10 5.75 -13.21
CA ASN A 53 -11.90 5.42 -14.62
C ASN A 53 -10.67 6.09 -15.25
N LYS A 54 -10.17 7.19 -14.66
CA LYS A 54 -8.93 7.86 -15.09
C LYS A 54 -7.71 7.33 -14.34
N TRP A 55 -7.93 6.69 -13.20
CA TRP A 55 -6.87 6.20 -12.33
C TRP A 55 -6.13 5.03 -13.00
N ASN A 56 -4.82 5.20 -13.12
CA ASN A 56 -3.94 4.23 -13.73
C ASN A 56 -2.57 4.29 -13.06
N LEU A 57 -2.02 3.13 -12.74
CA LEU A 57 -0.68 2.99 -12.20
C LEU A 57 0.18 2.16 -13.17
N SER A 58 1.38 2.65 -13.45
CA SER A 58 2.38 1.83 -14.14
C SER A 58 2.91 0.73 -13.24
N LYS A 59 3.64 -0.22 -13.82
CA LYS A 59 4.33 -1.26 -13.05
C LYS A 59 5.36 -0.64 -12.09
N GLU A 60 6.03 0.42 -12.54
CA GLU A 60 6.99 1.18 -11.75
C GLU A 60 6.32 1.91 -10.57
N ASP A 61 5.14 2.50 -10.77
CA ASP A 61 4.39 3.14 -9.68
C ASP A 61 4.00 2.13 -8.62
N ILE A 62 3.49 0.96 -9.04
CA ILE A 62 3.08 -0.10 -8.11
C ILE A 62 4.27 -0.66 -7.32
N ASP A 63 5.41 -0.89 -7.99
CA ASP A 63 6.64 -1.31 -7.32
C ASP A 63 7.11 -0.26 -6.29
N LYS A 64 6.97 1.04 -6.61
CA LYS A 64 7.28 2.11 -5.66
C LYS A 64 6.32 2.10 -4.47
N ILE A 65 5.00 2.00 -4.70
CA ILE A 65 3.98 1.92 -3.65
C ILE A 65 4.32 0.79 -2.68
N PHE A 66 4.57 -0.42 -3.18
CA PHE A 66 4.90 -1.58 -2.34
C PHE A 66 6.11 -1.35 -1.42
N LYS A 67 7.10 -0.58 -1.88
CA LYS A 67 8.31 -0.26 -1.12
C LYS A 67 8.10 0.83 -0.06
N ILE A 68 7.25 1.81 -0.35
CA ILE A 68 7.02 2.96 0.55
C ILE A 68 5.82 2.78 1.49
N SER A 69 4.96 1.78 1.25
CA SER A 69 3.86 1.42 2.14
C SER A 69 4.33 0.68 3.39
N ASN A 70 3.65 0.93 4.51
CA ASN A 70 3.89 0.24 5.78
C ASN A 70 3.01 -1.00 5.92
N ARG A 71 3.54 -2.03 6.59
CA ARG A 71 2.77 -3.25 6.88
C ARG A 71 1.86 -3.04 8.09
N HIS A 72 0.64 -3.52 7.97
CA HIS A 72 -0.35 -3.57 9.05
C HIS A 72 -0.61 -5.00 9.52
N GLU A 73 -0.86 -5.17 10.83
CA GLU A 73 -1.21 -6.45 11.43
C GLU A 73 -2.64 -6.87 11.07
N TYR A 74 -3.54 -5.89 10.95
CA TYR A 74 -4.95 -6.06 10.62
C TYR A 74 -5.33 -5.17 9.44
N ASN A 75 -6.51 -5.36 8.87
CA ASN A 75 -7.01 -4.52 7.77
C ASN A 75 -7.18 -3.07 8.26
N PRO A 76 -6.45 -2.08 7.70
CA PRO A 76 -6.50 -0.68 8.12
C PRO A 76 -7.69 0.08 7.50
N TYR A 77 -8.79 -0.61 7.17
CA TYR A 77 -9.98 -0.04 6.51
C TYR A 77 -10.49 1.28 7.14
N ARG A 78 -10.39 1.43 8.47
CA ARG A 78 -10.86 2.62 9.18
C ARG A 78 -9.89 3.80 9.14
N GLU A 79 -8.64 3.55 8.77
CA GLU A 79 -7.57 4.55 8.73
C GLU A 79 -7.44 5.17 7.33
N PHE A 80 -8.03 4.54 6.31
CA PHE A 80 -7.97 5.02 4.93
C PHE A 80 -9.35 5.23 4.35
N SER A 81 -9.46 6.22 3.47
CA SER A 81 -10.62 6.38 2.62
C SER A 81 -10.82 5.16 1.72
N GLN A 82 -12.07 4.91 1.33
CA GLN A 82 -12.43 3.76 0.51
C GLN A 82 -12.94 4.25 -0.84
N THR A 83 -12.34 3.76 -1.92
CA THR A 83 -12.81 4.05 -3.29
C THR A 83 -13.48 2.84 -3.90
N PRO A 84 -14.36 3.03 -4.90
CA PRO A 84 -15.04 1.95 -5.59
C PRO A 84 -14.16 1.22 -6.61
N CYS A 85 -12.85 1.44 -6.63
CA CYS A 85 -11.98 0.82 -7.62
C CYS A 85 -10.68 0.33 -7.00
N ASP A 86 -10.21 -0.80 -7.54
CA ASP A 86 -8.93 -1.37 -7.22
C ASP A 86 -8.11 -1.57 -8.49
N ILE A 87 -6.79 -1.43 -8.38
CA ILE A 87 -5.86 -2.00 -9.35
C ILE A 87 -5.46 -3.38 -8.84
N ARG A 88 -5.71 -4.39 -9.68
CA ARG A 88 -5.57 -5.80 -9.31
C ARG A 88 -4.53 -6.49 -10.17
N GLY A 89 -3.82 -7.44 -9.59
CA GLY A 89 -2.86 -8.24 -10.34
C GLY A 89 -2.30 -9.37 -9.50
N LYS A 90 -1.17 -9.90 -9.95
CA LYS A 90 -0.43 -10.93 -9.26
C LYS A 90 1.00 -10.46 -9.00
N ALA A 91 1.52 -10.80 -7.84
CA ALA A 91 2.90 -10.54 -7.46
C ALA A 91 3.54 -11.79 -6.85
N LYS A 92 4.84 -11.92 -7.02
CA LYS A 92 5.65 -12.95 -6.40
C LYS A 92 6.22 -12.41 -5.09
N ILE A 93 5.96 -13.09 -3.99
CA ILE A 93 6.47 -12.80 -2.64
C ILE A 93 7.10 -14.08 -2.11
N ASN A 94 8.37 -14.06 -1.75
CA ASN A 94 9.09 -15.25 -1.24
C ASN A 94 8.94 -16.52 -2.09
N ASN A 95 8.95 -16.37 -3.41
CA ASN A 95 8.73 -17.42 -4.40
C ASN A 95 7.30 -17.98 -4.55
N GLU A 96 6.33 -17.40 -3.86
CA GLU A 96 4.92 -17.74 -4.01
C GLU A 96 4.18 -16.67 -4.80
N ILE A 97 3.10 -17.05 -5.49
CA ILE A 97 2.28 -16.12 -6.28
C ILE A 97 1.07 -15.71 -5.45
N TRP A 98 0.95 -14.41 -5.25
CA TRP A 98 -0.11 -13.75 -4.51
C TRP A 98 -0.98 -12.94 -5.46
N ASP A 99 -2.28 -12.92 -5.22
CA ASP A 99 -3.14 -11.88 -5.78
C ASP A 99 -2.93 -10.60 -4.98
N PHE A 100 -2.91 -9.44 -5.65
CA PHE A 100 -2.86 -8.14 -4.99
C PHE A 100 -4.01 -7.26 -5.45
N TYR A 101 -4.42 -6.37 -4.55
CA TYR A 101 -5.49 -5.39 -4.72
C TYR A 101 -5.04 -4.08 -4.10
N ILE A 102 -4.85 -3.05 -4.92
CA ILE A 102 -4.53 -1.69 -4.47
C ILE A 102 -5.80 -0.87 -4.59
N ASN A 103 -6.38 -0.47 -3.47
CA ASN A 103 -7.53 0.41 -3.45
C ASN A 103 -7.10 1.85 -3.74
N GLY A 104 -7.92 2.60 -4.48
CA GLY A 104 -7.64 4.00 -4.81
C GLY A 104 -7.54 4.94 -3.59
N GLY A 105 -7.90 4.47 -2.40
CA GLY A 105 -7.76 5.16 -1.13
C GLY A 105 -6.50 4.85 -0.31
N GLY A 106 -5.54 4.04 -0.81
CA GLY A 106 -4.23 3.89 -0.17
C GLY A 106 -3.90 2.54 0.47
N ILE A 107 -4.83 1.57 0.45
CA ILE A 107 -4.61 0.22 1.00
C ILE A 107 -4.17 -0.74 -0.10
N THR A 108 -3.12 -1.52 0.15
CA THR A 108 -2.79 -2.71 -0.64
C THR A 108 -3.08 -3.97 0.17
N THR A 109 -3.82 -4.91 -0.43
CA THR A 109 -4.03 -6.25 0.14
C THR A 109 -3.38 -7.29 -0.77
N PHE A 110 -2.58 -8.20 -0.21
CA PHE A 110 -2.16 -9.42 -0.88
C PHE A 110 -2.89 -10.62 -0.29
N THR A 111 -3.32 -11.55 -1.13
CA THR A 111 -3.96 -12.80 -0.71
C THR A 111 -3.30 -14.01 -1.39
N ASN A 112 -3.06 -15.06 -0.62
CA ASN A 112 -2.60 -16.36 -1.11
C ASN A 112 -3.22 -17.46 -0.24
N ASN A 113 -4.17 -18.21 -0.78
CA ASN A 113 -5.00 -19.16 -0.04
C ASN A 113 -5.66 -18.50 1.20
N ASP A 114 -5.31 -18.94 2.41
CA ASP A 114 -5.84 -18.42 3.67
C ASP A 114 -4.98 -17.29 4.28
N GLU A 115 -3.88 -16.90 3.61
CA GLU A 115 -2.97 -15.87 4.09
C GLU A 115 -3.28 -14.51 3.47
N ILE A 116 -3.15 -13.46 4.29
CA ILE A 116 -3.40 -12.07 3.88
C ILE A 116 -2.28 -11.17 4.41
N ILE A 117 -1.82 -10.25 3.56
CA ILE A 117 -0.90 -9.17 3.94
C ILE A 117 -1.58 -7.84 3.64
N TYR A 118 -1.62 -6.95 4.63
CA TYR A 118 -2.11 -5.59 4.48
C TYR A 118 -0.95 -4.60 4.49
N LEU A 119 -0.94 -3.70 3.51
CA LEU A 119 -0.10 -2.52 3.49
C LEU A 119 -0.96 -1.26 3.43
N GLY A 120 -0.50 -0.19 4.06
CA GLY A 120 -1.07 1.15 3.99
C GLY A 120 -0.02 2.15 3.47
N CYS A 121 -0.44 3.14 2.69
CA CYS A 121 0.46 4.17 2.15
C CYS A 121 0.24 5.51 2.85
N GLU A 122 0.89 5.69 4.01
CA GLU A 122 0.73 6.88 4.87
C GLU A 122 1.75 7.99 4.58
N ALA A 123 2.80 7.69 3.80
CA ALA A 123 3.86 8.66 3.51
C ALA A 123 3.37 9.72 2.51
N GLU A 124 3.86 10.96 2.63
CA GLU A 124 3.59 12.04 1.66
C GLU A 124 4.00 11.63 0.23
N GLU A 125 5.03 10.79 0.08
CA GLU A 125 5.45 10.23 -1.20
C GLU A 125 4.39 9.37 -1.90
N CYS A 126 3.36 8.92 -1.17
CA CYS A 126 2.24 8.15 -1.68
C CYS A 126 1.21 9.01 -2.41
N GLU A 127 1.07 10.30 -2.04
CA GLU A 127 -0.03 11.15 -2.49
C GLU A 127 -0.25 11.15 -4.01
N PRO A 128 0.79 11.22 -4.86
CA PRO A 128 0.60 11.25 -6.31
C PRO A 128 -0.01 9.97 -6.92
N PHE A 129 -0.04 8.86 -6.17
CA PHE A 129 -0.47 7.56 -6.67
C PHE A 129 -1.94 7.25 -6.38
N PHE A 130 -2.60 7.98 -5.48
CA PHE A 130 -3.94 7.63 -4.99
C PHE A 130 -4.98 8.70 -5.34
N ILE A 131 -6.22 8.26 -5.52
CA ILE A 131 -7.36 9.14 -5.81
C ILE A 131 -7.70 9.97 -4.56
N ILE A 132 -7.69 9.30 -3.41
CA ILE A 132 -7.89 9.92 -2.10
C ILE A 132 -6.68 9.56 -1.24
N PRO A 133 -5.67 10.43 -1.16
CA PRO A 133 -4.50 10.19 -0.33
C PRO A 133 -4.85 10.05 1.16
N TYR A 134 -3.95 9.41 1.90
CA TYR A 134 -4.04 9.34 3.35
C TYR A 134 -3.98 10.74 3.97
N ASP A 135 -4.96 11.08 4.81
CA ASP A 135 -5.08 12.39 5.45
C ASP A 135 -4.77 12.37 6.94
N GLY A 136 -4.38 11.20 7.49
CA GLY A 136 -4.10 11.05 8.91
C GLY A 136 -5.31 11.22 9.81
N MET A 137 -6.54 11.25 9.27
CA MET A 137 -7.74 11.32 10.09
C MET A 137 -7.93 10.00 10.83
N ASN A 138 -7.60 10.02 12.12
CA ASN A 138 -8.07 9.03 13.09
C ASN A 138 -9.61 9.17 13.19
N PRO A 139 -10.40 8.08 13.04
CA PRO A 139 -11.86 8.13 13.12
C PRO A 139 -12.40 8.64 14.45
#